data_AF-A0A7L5YI94-F1
#
_entry.id   AF-A0A7L5YI94-F1
#
_cell.length_a   1.000
_cell.length_b   1.000
_cell.length_c   1.000
_cell.angle_alpha   90.00
_cell.angle_beta   90.00
_cell.angle_gamma   90.00
#
_symmetry.space_group_name_H-M   'P 1'
#
loop_
_entity.id
_entity.type
_entity.pdbx_description
1 polymer ?
#
loop_
_entity_poly.entity_id
_entity_poly.type
_entity_poly.pdbx_seq_one_letter_code
_entity_poly.pdbx_strand_id
1 'polypeptide(L)'
;MTLVASGTTSDTISTEGYLFTYTLDKLFTGGVGLTTPIGRTQIVQWPTGLHAQAVTSGPVTGPAQITIRRVDGGVFDLDALNFKLLANTWATGADLEITPMLDGNDGPQVFLDASGSYSNTFSYSTTLSDYRGFNTSTLKGYDTYNLSLFVDFALTGVTLTDPSLLPVPEPETYGMMLAGLGLVGLAMRRRKQAAA
;
A
#
# COMPACT_ATOMS: atom_id res chain seq x y z
N MET A 1 2.57 13.43 6.28
CA MET A 1 1.17 13.32 5.84
C MET A 1 0.58 14.71 5.62
N THR A 2 0.02 14.93 4.43
CA THR A 2 -0.62 16.18 4.01
C THR A 2 -1.97 15.86 3.38
N LEU A 3 -3.04 16.54 3.76
CA LEU A 3 -4.33 16.43 3.04
C LEU A 3 -4.21 17.11 1.68
N VAL A 4 -4.54 16.40 0.61
CA VAL A 4 -4.39 16.88 -0.78
C VAL A 4 -5.74 17.12 -1.44
N ALA A 5 -6.75 16.34 -1.10
CA ALA A 5 -8.11 16.53 -1.58
C ALA A 5 -9.14 16.11 -0.53
N SER A 6 -10.30 16.77 -0.53
CA SER A 6 -11.43 16.44 0.32
C SER A 6 -12.71 16.51 -0.51
N GLY A 7 -13.40 15.38 -0.65
CA GLY A 7 -14.69 15.26 -1.32
C GLY A 7 -15.84 15.06 -0.34
N THR A 8 -17.05 14.85 -0.85
CA THR A 8 -18.26 14.59 -0.04
C THR A 8 -18.20 13.26 0.71
N THR A 9 -17.51 12.26 0.19
CA THR A 9 -17.47 10.91 0.79
C THR A 9 -16.06 10.32 0.84
N SER A 10 -15.04 11.16 0.64
CA SER A 10 -13.65 10.70 0.64
C SER A 10 -12.69 11.82 1.00
N ASP A 11 -11.53 11.43 1.52
CA ASP A 11 -10.35 12.29 1.65
C ASP A 11 -9.16 11.62 0.95
N THR A 12 -8.26 12.44 0.42
CA THR A 12 -6.98 11.98 -0.13
C THR A 12 -5.85 12.64 0.63
N ILE A 13 -4.95 11.80 1.17
CA ILE A 13 -3.74 12.24 1.87
C ILE A 13 -2.50 11.82 1.10
N SER A 14 -1.43 12.60 1.19
CA SER A 14 -0.12 12.26 0.66
C SER A 14 0.89 12.06 1.77
N THR A 15 1.68 10.99 1.66
CA THR A 15 2.80 10.71 2.57
C THR A 15 3.81 9.80 1.87
N GLU A 16 5.10 10.03 2.09
CA GLU A 16 6.20 9.19 1.57
C GLU A 16 6.14 8.91 0.05
N GLY A 17 5.65 9.87 -0.76
CA GLY A 17 5.53 9.69 -2.22
C GLY A 17 4.29 8.93 -2.70
N TYR A 18 3.38 8.58 -1.79
CA TYR A 18 2.12 7.90 -2.08
C TYR A 18 0.90 8.77 -1.78
N LEU A 19 -0.19 8.48 -2.48
CA LEU A 19 -1.54 9.00 -2.25
C LEU A 19 -2.40 7.89 -1.69
N PHE A 20 -3.11 8.18 -0.60
CA PHE A 20 -4.13 7.32 -0.02
C PHE A 20 -5.46 8.05 -0.10
N THR A 21 -6.37 7.55 -0.91
CA THR A 21 -7.76 8.02 -0.96
C THR A 21 -8.62 7.06 -0.20
N TYR A 22 -9.38 7.52 0.80
CA TYR A 22 -10.17 6.65 1.66
C TYR A 22 -11.58 7.21 1.82
N THR A 23 -12.55 6.30 1.89
CA THR A 23 -13.96 6.67 2.02
C THR A 23 -14.27 7.10 3.44
N LEU A 24 -15.11 8.12 3.55
CA LEU A 24 -15.65 8.63 4.80
C LEU A 24 -17.15 8.87 4.59
N ASP A 25 -17.97 8.45 5.54
CA ASP A 25 -19.40 8.75 5.50
C ASP A 25 -19.61 10.19 5.98
N LYS A 26 -19.21 11.21 5.20
CA LYS A 26 -19.16 12.61 5.69
C LYS A 26 -20.48 13.33 5.78
N LEU A 27 -21.53 12.80 5.13
CA LEU A 27 -22.89 13.26 5.45
C LEU A 27 -23.19 13.03 6.93
N PHE A 28 -22.55 12.00 7.49
CA PHE A 28 -22.34 11.82 8.90
C PHE A 28 -20.84 11.83 9.25
N THR A 29 -19.96 12.75 8.87
CA THR A 29 -18.58 12.82 9.45
C THR A 29 -18.07 14.23 9.25
N GLY A 30 -17.59 14.89 10.31
CA GLY A 30 -16.93 16.19 10.15
C GLY A 30 -15.69 16.04 9.28
N GLY A 31 -15.67 16.69 8.12
CA GLY A 31 -14.48 16.77 7.27
C GLY A 31 -13.31 17.47 7.98
N VAL A 32 -12.11 17.31 7.43
CA VAL A 32 -10.89 17.95 7.96
C VAL A 32 -11.10 19.46 8.06
N GLY A 33 -11.00 20.01 9.28
CA GLY A 33 -11.20 21.43 9.56
C GLY A 33 -12.60 21.83 10.04
N LEU A 34 -13.55 20.89 10.18
CA LEU A 34 -14.88 21.18 10.75
C LEU A 34 -14.87 21.05 12.28
N THR A 35 -15.28 22.12 12.97
CA THR A 35 -15.31 22.20 14.45
C THR A 35 -16.57 21.58 15.09
N THR A 36 -17.53 21.14 14.28
CA THR A 36 -18.77 20.47 14.72
C THR A 36 -19.07 19.31 13.79
N PRO A 37 -18.69 18.07 14.15
CA PRO A 37 -18.98 16.90 13.32
C PRO A 37 -20.48 16.61 13.37
N ILE A 38 -21.21 16.85 12.29
CA ILE A 38 -22.58 16.33 12.14
C ILE A 38 -22.45 14.89 11.65
N GLY A 39 -21.83 14.01 12.46
CA GLY A 39 -21.37 12.71 11.95
C GLY A 39 -20.68 11.63 12.81
N ARG A 40 -20.71 10.36 12.35
CA ARG A 40 -19.83 9.20 12.64
C ARG A 40 -18.34 9.58 12.70
N THR A 41 -17.89 9.77 13.93
CA THR A 41 -16.48 9.98 14.26
C THR A 41 -15.58 8.86 13.73
N GLN A 42 -14.42 9.24 13.22
CA GLN A 42 -13.36 8.30 12.92
C GLN A 42 -12.71 7.78 14.22
N ILE A 43 -12.74 6.47 14.44
CA ILE A 43 -12.23 5.82 15.66
C ILE A 43 -10.71 5.60 15.61
N VAL A 44 -10.16 5.33 14.43
CA VAL A 44 -8.71 5.25 14.19
C VAL A 44 -8.28 6.52 13.46
N GLN A 45 -7.25 7.17 14.00
CA GLN A 45 -6.69 8.41 13.48
C GLN A 45 -5.24 8.17 13.05
N TRP A 46 -4.77 8.95 12.08
CA TRP A 46 -3.35 9.04 11.78
C TRP A 46 -2.57 9.50 13.04
N PRO A 47 -1.36 8.97 13.32
CA PRO A 47 -0.60 7.97 12.56
C PRO A 47 -0.92 6.51 12.89
N THR A 48 -1.84 6.22 13.81
CA THR A 48 -2.19 4.85 14.21
C THR A 48 -2.77 4.02 13.06
N GLY A 49 -3.45 4.68 12.12
CA GLY A 49 -3.93 4.06 10.89
C GLY A 49 -4.83 4.99 10.09
N LEU A 50 -5.27 4.49 8.94
CA LEU A 50 -6.21 5.16 8.04
C LEU A 50 -7.58 4.47 8.12
N HIS A 51 -8.56 5.16 8.67
CA HIS A 51 -9.92 4.65 8.83
C HIS A 51 -10.76 4.93 7.59
N ALA A 52 -11.19 3.86 6.90
CA ALA A 52 -12.18 3.91 5.85
C ALA A 52 -13.55 3.48 6.38
N GLN A 53 -14.57 4.26 6.05
CA GLN A 53 -15.95 4.01 6.46
C GLN A 53 -16.80 3.61 5.26
N ALA A 54 -17.70 2.65 5.48
CA ALA A 54 -18.75 2.37 4.52
C ALA A 54 -19.72 3.56 4.50
N VAL A 55 -20.08 4.00 3.30
CA VAL A 55 -20.98 5.15 3.11
C VAL A 55 -22.39 4.61 2.98
N THR A 56 -23.18 4.81 4.02
CA THR A 56 -24.49 4.16 4.17
C THR A 56 -25.65 5.01 3.68
N SER A 57 -25.40 6.28 3.34
CA SER A 57 -26.43 7.22 2.90
C SER A 57 -25.85 8.32 2.00
N GLY A 58 -26.72 9.04 1.30
CA GLY A 58 -26.34 10.15 0.43
C GLY A 58 -26.31 9.77 -1.06
N PRO A 59 -25.82 10.68 -1.93
CA PRO A 59 -25.89 10.50 -3.39
C PRO A 59 -24.95 9.40 -3.92
N VAL A 60 -23.95 9.01 -3.13
CA VAL A 60 -23.01 7.93 -3.45
C VAL A 60 -22.86 7.06 -2.20
N THR A 61 -23.40 5.85 -2.25
CA THR A 61 -23.28 4.83 -1.20
C THR A 61 -22.32 3.74 -1.64
N GLY A 62 -21.64 3.09 -0.69
CA GLY A 62 -20.70 2.03 -1.04
C GLY A 62 -19.95 1.45 0.14
N PRO A 63 -19.15 0.40 -0.11
CA PRO A 63 -18.27 -0.19 0.89
C PRO A 63 -17.25 0.82 1.42
N ALA A 64 -16.60 0.49 2.53
CA ALA A 64 -15.39 1.17 2.93
C ALA A 64 -14.30 0.86 1.92
N GLN A 65 -13.56 1.88 1.46
CA GLN A 65 -12.47 1.68 0.51
C GLN A 65 -11.25 2.52 0.85
N ILE A 66 -10.07 1.98 0.51
CA ILE A 66 -8.80 2.70 0.48
C ILE A 66 -8.13 2.43 -0.87
N THR A 67 -7.90 3.46 -1.65
CA THR A 67 -7.12 3.40 -2.89
C THR A 67 -5.71 3.95 -2.63
N ILE A 68 -4.70 3.18 -3.01
CA ILE A 68 -3.28 3.53 -2.89
C ILE A 68 -2.71 3.74 -4.29
N ARG A 69 -2.00 4.86 -4.50
CA ARG A 69 -1.28 5.18 -5.74
C ARG A 69 0.03 5.87 -5.42
N ARG A 70 1.00 5.84 -6.33
CA ARG A 70 2.15 6.77 -6.25
C ARG A 70 1.75 8.16 -6.71
N VAL A 71 2.39 9.19 -6.14
CA VAL A 71 2.19 10.59 -6.55
C VAL A 71 2.65 10.82 -8.00
N ASP A 72 3.67 10.11 -8.45
CA ASP A 72 4.20 10.18 -9.81
C ASP A 72 3.46 9.28 -10.82
N GLY A 73 2.46 8.51 -10.36
CA GLY A 73 1.71 7.56 -11.19
C GLY A 73 2.49 6.31 -11.60
N GLY A 74 3.70 6.10 -11.07
CA GLY A 74 4.49 4.91 -11.35
C GLY A 74 3.88 3.64 -10.75
N VAL A 75 4.36 2.49 -11.22
CA VAL A 75 4.03 1.19 -10.64
C VAL A 75 4.77 0.97 -9.32
N PHE A 76 4.20 0.09 -8.49
CA PHE A 76 4.80 -0.37 -7.24
C PHE A 76 4.26 -1.74 -6.84
N ASP A 77 4.98 -2.34 -5.91
CA ASP A 77 4.64 -3.62 -5.32
C ASP A 77 3.94 -3.43 -3.98
N LEU A 78 2.89 -4.21 -3.75
CA LEU A 78 2.20 -4.29 -2.46
C LEU A 78 2.71 -5.51 -1.70
N ASP A 79 3.65 -5.30 -0.77
CA ASP A 79 4.35 -6.39 -0.10
C ASP A 79 3.62 -6.90 1.14
N ALA A 80 3.08 -5.99 1.94
CA ALA A 80 2.36 -6.32 3.16
C ALA A 80 1.38 -5.23 3.56
N LEU A 81 0.31 -5.64 4.23
CA LEU A 81 -0.74 -4.78 4.77
C LEU A 81 -1.19 -5.31 6.13
N ASN A 82 -1.49 -4.40 7.05
CA ASN A 82 -2.10 -4.72 8.34
C ASN A 82 -3.41 -3.96 8.48
N PHE A 83 -4.43 -4.67 8.93
CA PHE A 83 -5.77 -4.14 9.05
C PHE A 83 -6.34 -4.33 10.45
N LYS A 84 -7.32 -3.49 10.78
CA LYS A 84 -8.17 -3.63 11.95
C LYS A 84 -9.63 -3.54 11.55
N LEU A 85 -10.43 -4.53 11.92
CA LEU A 85 -11.88 -4.49 11.77
C LEU A 85 -12.48 -3.45 12.72
N LEU A 86 -13.35 -2.60 12.18
CA LEU A 86 -14.10 -1.61 12.96
C LEU A 86 -15.60 -1.91 12.99
N ALA A 87 -15.98 -3.13 12.61
CA ALA A 87 -17.30 -3.72 12.76
C ALA A 87 -17.19 -5.25 12.96
N ASN A 88 -18.28 -5.89 13.39
CA ASN A 88 -18.38 -7.34 13.47
C ASN A 88 -18.78 -7.92 12.10
N THR A 89 -18.07 -8.95 11.63
CA THR A 89 -18.31 -9.63 10.35
C THR A 89 -18.53 -11.14 10.51
N TRP A 90 -18.15 -11.72 11.65
CA TRP A 90 -18.14 -13.18 11.88
C TRP A 90 -19.47 -13.91 11.67
N ALA A 91 -20.61 -13.23 11.81
CA ALA A 91 -21.93 -13.85 11.62
C ALA A 91 -22.30 -14.06 10.13
N THR A 92 -21.69 -13.29 9.23
CA THR A 92 -21.96 -13.33 7.78
C THR A 92 -20.76 -13.88 7.00
N GLY A 93 -19.57 -13.86 7.61
CA GLY A 93 -18.32 -13.97 6.89
C GLY A 93 -18.02 -12.68 6.12
N ALA A 94 -16.75 -12.40 5.90
CA ALA A 94 -16.33 -11.26 5.10
C ALA A 94 -14.99 -11.52 4.44
N ASP A 95 -14.83 -11.03 3.21
CA ASP A 95 -13.55 -10.95 2.54
C ASP A 95 -13.21 -9.46 2.34
N LEU A 96 -12.00 -9.05 2.72
CA LEU A 96 -11.40 -7.81 2.21
C LEU A 96 -10.89 -8.09 0.80
N GLU A 97 -11.41 -7.37 -0.17
CA GLU A 97 -10.99 -7.45 -1.56
C GLU A 97 -9.85 -6.47 -1.83
N ILE A 98 -8.81 -6.95 -2.51
CA ILE A 98 -7.73 -6.14 -3.06
C ILE A 98 -7.79 -6.25 -4.58
N THR A 99 -8.10 -5.14 -5.23
CA THR A 99 -8.12 -5.02 -6.69
C THR A 99 -6.88 -4.24 -7.15
N PRO A 100 -5.85 -4.92 -7.67
CA PRO A 100 -4.77 -4.23 -8.36
C PRO A 100 -5.26 -3.67 -9.69
N MET A 101 -4.71 -2.55 -10.16
CA MET A 101 -5.01 -2.00 -11.48
C MET A 101 -3.75 -1.52 -12.18
N LEU A 102 -3.70 -1.71 -13.49
CA LEU A 102 -2.67 -1.17 -14.37
C LEU A 102 -3.34 -0.39 -15.51
N ASP A 103 -2.99 0.88 -15.63
CA ASP A 103 -3.53 1.82 -16.61
C ASP A 103 -5.07 1.85 -16.59
N GLY A 104 -5.66 1.76 -15.39
CA GLY A 104 -7.11 1.75 -15.19
C GLY A 104 -7.81 0.42 -15.50
N ASN A 105 -7.08 -0.64 -15.85
CA ASN A 105 -7.62 -1.98 -16.05
C ASN A 105 -7.41 -2.84 -14.80
N ASP A 106 -8.44 -3.58 -14.39
CA ASP A 106 -8.35 -4.48 -13.25
C ASP A 106 -7.39 -5.64 -13.53
N GLY A 107 -6.53 -5.91 -12.56
CA GLY A 107 -5.71 -7.10 -12.49
C GLY A 107 -6.40 -8.23 -11.70
N PRO A 108 -5.68 -9.33 -11.42
CA PRO A 108 -6.17 -10.43 -10.62
C PRO A 108 -6.47 -9.99 -9.18
N GLN A 109 -7.73 -10.13 -8.77
CA GLN A 109 -8.18 -9.76 -7.43
C GLN A 109 -7.68 -10.76 -6.38
N VAL A 110 -7.38 -10.25 -5.19
CA VAL A 110 -7.01 -11.04 -4.00
C VAL A 110 -8.05 -10.83 -2.92
N PHE A 111 -8.41 -11.90 -2.20
CA PHE A 111 -9.41 -11.87 -1.13
C PHE A 111 -8.79 -12.37 0.17
N LEU A 112 -8.83 -11.52 1.20
CA LEU A 112 -8.36 -11.85 2.54
C LEU A 112 -9.55 -12.13 3.43
N ASP A 113 -9.50 -13.21 4.21
CA ASP A 113 -10.51 -13.47 5.22
C ASP A 113 -10.51 -12.32 6.25
N ALA A 114 -11.60 -11.58 6.26
CA ALA A 114 -11.89 -10.48 7.16
C ALA A 114 -13.04 -10.84 8.11
N SER A 115 -13.31 -12.14 8.32
CA SER A 115 -14.31 -12.65 9.26
C SER A 115 -13.80 -12.52 10.69
N GLY A 116 -14.50 -11.73 11.50
CA GLY A 116 -14.07 -11.50 12.87
C GLY A 116 -14.97 -10.56 13.66
N SER A 117 -14.54 -10.29 14.87
CA SER A 117 -15.18 -9.31 15.74
C SER A 117 -14.55 -7.93 15.58
N TYR A 118 -15.25 -6.90 16.04
CA TYR A 118 -14.71 -5.57 16.20
C TYR A 118 -13.34 -5.62 16.89
N SER A 119 -12.38 -4.85 16.38
CA SER A 119 -10.98 -4.81 16.79
C SER A 119 -10.11 -6.01 16.47
N ASN A 120 -10.63 -7.10 15.87
CA ASN A 120 -9.76 -8.12 15.31
C ASN A 120 -8.84 -7.51 14.25
N THR A 121 -7.60 -7.99 14.20
CA THR A 121 -6.61 -7.62 13.21
C THR A 121 -6.35 -8.78 12.27
N PHE A 122 -6.10 -8.45 11.01
CA PHE A 122 -5.72 -9.41 9.98
C PHE A 122 -4.70 -8.76 9.05
N SER A 123 -3.94 -9.57 8.34
CA SER A 123 -2.80 -9.10 7.57
C SER A 123 -2.69 -9.84 6.25
N TYR A 124 -2.10 -9.15 5.29
CA TYR A 124 -1.60 -9.71 4.05
C TYR A 124 -0.08 -9.55 4.02
N SER A 125 0.60 -10.55 3.45
CA SER A 125 2.02 -10.48 3.13
C SER A 125 2.34 -11.43 1.98
N THR A 126 3.30 -11.06 1.13
CA THR A 126 3.86 -11.90 0.06
C THR A 126 4.50 -13.20 0.56
N THR A 127 4.74 -13.31 1.87
CA THR A 127 5.30 -14.50 2.52
C THR A 127 4.25 -15.37 3.22
N LEU A 128 3.01 -14.91 3.29
CA LEU A 128 1.91 -15.66 3.90
C LEU A 128 1.12 -16.38 2.81
N SER A 129 0.70 -17.61 3.09
CA SER A 129 -0.31 -18.30 2.31
C SER A 129 -1.67 -17.74 2.71
N ASP A 130 -2.47 -17.26 1.75
CA ASP A 130 -3.82 -16.81 2.04
C ASP A 130 -4.67 -17.99 2.56
N TYR A 131 -5.66 -17.70 3.41
CA TYR A 131 -6.61 -18.70 3.93
C TYR A 131 -7.33 -19.49 2.82
N ARG A 132 -7.41 -18.93 1.61
CA ARG A 132 -8.03 -19.54 0.42
C ARG A 132 -7.04 -20.10 -0.60
N GLY A 133 -5.75 -20.18 -0.27
CA GLY A 133 -4.71 -20.74 -1.14
C GLY A 133 -4.31 -19.84 -2.32
N PHE A 134 -4.65 -18.55 -2.28
CA PHE A 134 -4.14 -17.57 -3.24
C PHE A 134 -2.66 -17.31 -2.98
N ASN A 135 -1.89 -17.22 -4.06
CA ASN A 135 -0.48 -16.84 -3.99
C ASN A 135 -0.39 -15.31 -4.06
N THR A 136 0.11 -14.72 -2.98
CA THR A 136 0.29 -13.28 -2.76
C THR A 136 1.43 -12.69 -3.61
N SER A 137 2.17 -13.50 -4.38
CA SER A 137 3.09 -13.06 -5.45
C SER A 137 2.39 -12.30 -6.60
N THR A 138 1.08 -12.11 -6.54
CA THR A 138 0.24 -11.53 -7.60
C THR A 138 0.09 -10.00 -7.52
N LEU A 139 0.46 -9.34 -6.43
CA LEU A 139 0.30 -7.89 -6.24
C LEU A 139 1.62 -7.13 -6.48
N LYS A 140 2.10 -7.21 -7.72
CA LYS A 140 3.41 -6.70 -8.16
C LYS A 140 3.27 -5.93 -9.47
N GLY A 141 3.93 -4.77 -9.58
CA GLY A 141 3.98 -3.99 -10.82
C GLY A 141 2.66 -3.33 -11.24
N TYR A 142 1.82 -2.91 -10.30
CA TYR A 142 0.59 -2.16 -10.56
C TYR A 142 0.71 -0.70 -10.14
N ASP A 143 -0.04 0.20 -10.77
CA ASP A 143 -0.03 1.64 -10.42
C ASP A 143 -1.05 2.01 -9.33
N THR A 144 -2.01 1.12 -9.09
CA THR A 144 -3.11 1.36 -8.16
C THR A 144 -3.46 0.05 -7.46
N TYR A 145 -3.76 0.15 -6.16
CA TYR A 145 -4.44 -0.91 -5.43
C TYR A 145 -5.67 -0.33 -4.73
N ASN A 146 -6.83 -0.93 -4.97
CA ASN A 146 -8.07 -0.62 -4.27
C ASN A 146 -8.36 -1.70 -3.24
N LEU A 147 -8.46 -1.30 -1.97
CA LEU A 147 -8.79 -2.16 -0.83
C LEU A 147 -10.25 -1.90 -0.49
N SER A 148 -11.10 -2.94 -0.45
CA SER A 148 -12.55 -2.79 -0.30
C SER A 148 -13.13 -3.78 0.70
N LEU A 149 -13.97 -3.30 1.62
CA LEU A 149 -14.73 -4.12 2.56
C LEU A 149 -16.10 -3.49 2.79
N PHE A 150 -17.17 -4.30 2.87
CA PHE A 150 -18.54 -3.79 3.02
C PHE A 150 -18.82 -3.10 4.37
N VAL A 151 -17.91 -3.22 5.34
CA VAL A 151 -17.94 -2.54 6.63
C VAL A 151 -16.70 -1.68 6.84
N ASP A 152 -16.74 -0.82 7.85
CA ASP A 152 -15.61 0.00 8.28
C ASP A 152 -14.38 -0.84 8.66
N PHE A 153 -13.21 -0.38 8.23
CA PHE A 153 -11.92 -0.93 8.62
C PHE A 153 -10.86 0.18 8.71
N ALA A 154 -9.73 -0.15 9.32
CA ALA A 154 -8.55 0.69 9.27
C ALA A 154 -7.35 -0.05 8.67
N LEU A 155 -6.61 0.62 7.80
CA LEU A 155 -5.26 0.24 7.39
C LEU A 155 -4.28 0.76 8.46
N THR A 156 -3.65 -0.15 9.21
CA THR A 156 -2.76 0.19 10.34
C THR A 156 -1.29 0.01 10.02
N GLY A 157 -0.96 -0.57 8.88
CA GLY A 157 0.41 -0.66 8.38
C GLY A 157 0.46 -1.09 6.92
N VAL A 158 1.47 -0.63 6.20
CA VAL A 158 1.66 -0.93 4.78
C VAL A 158 3.16 -1.00 4.48
N THR A 159 3.55 -1.98 3.66
CA THR A 159 4.89 -2.11 3.09
C THR A 159 4.78 -2.08 1.57
N LEU A 160 5.42 -1.09 0.95
CA LEU A 160 5.41 -0.86 -0.49
C LEU A 160 6.85 -0.88 -1.01
N THR A 161 7.07 -1.51 -2.16
CA THR A 161 8.38 -1.48 -2.84
C THR A 161 8.26 -0.78 -4.18
N ASP A 162 9.14 0.17 -4.43
CA ASP A 162 9.33 0.79 -5.74
C ASP A 162 10.30 -0.08 -6.58
N PRO A 163 9.83 -0.75 -7.66
CA PRO A 163 10.69 -1.61 -8.47
C PRO A 163 11.74 -0.82 -9.28
N SER A 164 11.59 0.50 -9.41
CA SER A 164 12.57 1.35 -10.12
C SER A 164 13.80 1.70 -9.27
N LEU A 165 13.70 1.55 -7.94
CA LEU A 165 14.83 1.68 -7.02
C LEU A 165 15.57 0.34 -6.89
N LEU A 166 16.13 -0.15 -7.99
CA LEU A 166 17.15 -1.20 -7.87
C LEU A 166 18.30 -0.64 -7.02
N PRO A 167 18.91 -1.42 -6.11
CA PRO A 167 20.10 -0.98 -5.38
C PRO A 167 21.17 -0.59 -6.40
N VAL A 168 21.40 0.71 -6.58
CA VAL A 168 22.55 1.19 -7.34
C VAL A 168 23.77 0.74 -6.53
N PRO A 169 24.67 -0.09 -7.08
CA PRO A 169 25.89 -0.46 -6.38
C PRO A 169 26.60 0.82 -5.93
N GLU A 170 26.95 0.88 -4.65
CA GLU A 170 27.56 2.09 -4.10
C GLU A 170 28.80 2.46 -4.93
N PRO A 171 29.13 3.75 -5.09
CA PRO A 171 30.30 4.20 -5.87
C PRO A 171 31.60 3.47 -5.51
N GLU A 172 31.72 3.04 -4.25
CA GLU A 172 32.82 2.27 -3.69
C GLU A 172 32.98 0.89 -4.35
N THR A 173 31.88 0.21 -4.68
CA THR A 173 31.89 -1.10 -5.35
C THR A 173 32.44 -0.99 -6.77
N TYR A 174 32.05 0.07 -7.49
CA TYR A 174 32.63 0.37 -8.81
C TYR A 174 34.10 0.77 -8.70
N GLY A 175 34.47 1.54 -7.69
CA GLY A 175 35.86 1.91 -7.40
C GLY A 175 36.75 0.70 -7.12
N MET A 176 36.27 -0.26 -6.31
CA MET A 176 36.98 -1.50 -5.97
C MET A 176 37.13 -2.43 -7.19
N MET A 177 36.10 -2.52 -8.05
CA MET A 177 36.18 -3.27 -9.30
C MET A 177 37.20 -2.66 -10.26
N LEU A 178 37.19 -1.33 -10.44
CA LEU A 178 38.16 -0.61 -11.26
C LEU A 178 39.59 -0.72 -10.70
N ALA A 179 39.75 -0.63 -9.38
CA ALA A 179 41.03 -0.82 -8.72
C ALA A 179 41.55 -2.25 -8.91
N GLY A 180 40.69 -3.27 -8.75
CA GLY A 180 41.02 -4.67 -9.00
C GLY A 180 41.46 -4.93 -10.44
N LEU A 181 40.71 -4.42 -11.42
CA LEU A 181 41.06 -4.51 -12.84
C LEU A 181 42.37 -3.77 -13.17
N GLY A 182 42.58 -2.60 -12.55
CA GLY A 182 43.83 -1.85 -12.68
C GLY A 182 45.05 -2.62 -12.16
N LEU A 183 44.92 -3.27 -11.00
CA LEU A 183 45.99 -4.11 -10.41
C LEU A 183 46.31 -5.32 -11.28
N VAL A 184 45.30 -5.98 -11.85
CA VAL A 184 45.48 -7.12 -12.77
C VAL A 184 46.21 -6.67 -14.05
N GLY A 185 45.79 -5.55 -14.64
CA GLY A 185 46.46 -4.98 -15.83
C GLY A 185 47.93 -4.64 -15.57
N LEU A 186 48.24 -4.06 -14.40
CA LEU A 186 49.60 -3.75 -13.97
C LEU A 186 50.45 -5.01 -13.75
N ALA A 187 49.87 -6.05 -13.15
CA ALA A 187 50.53 -7.34 -12.95
C ALA A 187 50.87 -8.03 -14.28
N MET A 188 49.95 -8.01 -15.26
CA MET A 188 50.20 -8.54 -16.60
C MET A 188 51.30 -7.78 -17.35
N ARG A 189 51.35 -6.44 -17.22
CA ARG A 189 52.40 -5.62 -17.84
C ARG A 189 53.80 -5.98 -17.31
N ARG A 190 53.94 -6.21 -16.00
CA ARG A 190 55.22 -6.59 -15.38
C ARG A 190 55.70 -7.96 -15.85
N ARG A 191 54.78 -8.92 -16.02
CA ARG A 191 55.13 -10.25 -16.56
C ARG A 191 55.67 -10.19 -17.99
N LYS A 192 55.12 -9.30 -18.82
CA LYS A 192 55.58 -9.13 -20.20
C LYS A 192 56.97 -8.50 -20.31
N GLN A 193 57.36 -7.67 -19.34
CA GLN A 193 58.68 -7.03 -19.29
C GLN A 193 59.78 -7.92 -18.71
N ALA A 194 59.43 -8.94 -17.91
CA ALA A 194 60.39 -9.90 -17.36
C ALA A 194 60.67 -11.09 -18.32
N ALA A 195 59.91 -11.20 -19.42
CA ALA A 195 60.04 -12.24 -20.43
C ALA A 195 60.72 -11.75 -21.73
N ALA A 196 61.26 -10.54 -21.73
CA ALA A 196 62.07 -9.93 -22.80
C ALA A 196 63.47 -9.62 -22.26
#